data_AF-A0AA50YIG3-F1
#
_entry.id   AF-A0AA50YIG3-F1
#
_cell.length_a   1.000
_cell.length_b   1.000
_cell.length_c   1.000
_cell.angle_alpha   90.00
_cell.angle_beta   90.00
_cell.angle_gamma   90.00
#
_symmetry.space_group_name_H-M   'P 1'
#
loop_
_entity.id
_entity.type
_entity.pdbx_description
1 polymer ?
#
loop_
_entity_poly.entity_id
_entity_poly.type
_entity_poly.pdbx_seq_one_letter_code
_entity_poly.pdbx_strand_id
1 'polypeptide(L)'
;IKKDHLGNDMVFPWKGSTDVGLQDTEFGKKHHIVFTERGTSGVQVYLEIDNRKCSTLSSSECFFSAQEAAEFLAATASKHSLSPDFPIFQVKG
;
A
#
# COMPACT_ATOMS: atom_id res chain seq x y z
N ILE A 1 12.28 5.93 -6.16
CA ILE A 1 12.11 5.98 -4.69
C ILE A 1 12.36 7.42 -4.27
N LYS A 2 11.50 7.99 -3.41
CA LYS A 2 11.70 9.33 -2.87
C LYS A 2 12.92 9.33 -1.94
N LYS A 3 13.74 10.38 -2.00
CA LYS A 3 14.85 10.57 -1.06
C LYS A 3 14.44 11.49 0.10
N ASP A 4 14.96 11.22 1.29
CA ASP A 4 14.86 12.15 2.42
C ASP A 4 15.85 13.34 2.25
N HIS A 5 15.89 14.25 3.22
CA HIS A 5 16.78 15.42 3.18
C HIS A 5 18.28 15.08 3.32
N LEU A 6 18.62 13.84 3.66
CA LEU A 6 19.99 13.32 3.75
C LEU A 6 20.37 12.51 2.50
N GLY A 7 19.45 12.31 1.56
CA GLY A 7 19.66 11.52 0.35
C GLY A 7 19.42 10.01 0.52
N ASN A 8 18.85 9.56 1.63
CA ASN A 8 18.51 8.15 1.84
C ASN A 8 17.16 7.80 1.20
N ASP A 9 17.01 6.55 0.77
CA ASP A 9 15.73 6.05 0.28
C ASP A 9 14.68 6.03 1.39
N MET A 10 13.51 6.61 1.11
CA MET A 10 12.37 6.61 2.02
C MET A 10 11.62 5.26 1.97
N VAL A 11 12.28 4.23 2.51
CA VAL A 11 11.75 2.88 2.70
C VAL A 11 11.82 2.55 4.19
N PHE A 12 10.67 2.40 4.82
CA PHE A 12 10.58 2.21 6.27
C PHE A 12 9.91 0.88 6.61
N PRO A 13 10.29 0.24 7.73
CA PRO A 13 9.55 -0.92 8.23
C PRO A 13 8.09 -0.56 8.49
N TRP A 14 7.18 -1.43 8.06
CA TRP A 14 5.76 -1.28 8.31
C TRP A 14 5.24 -2.48 9.11
N LYS A 15 4.44 -2.20 10.12
CA LYS A 15 3.71 -3.20 10.89
C LYS A 15 2.23 -2.90 10.77
N GLY A 16 1.51 -3.78 10.10
CA GLY A 16 0.06 -3.80 10.11
C GLY A 16 -0.44 -4.60 11.30
N SER A 17 -1.50 -4.09 11.91
CA SER A 17 -2.36 -4.88 12.77
C SER A 17 -3.66 -5.10 12.02
N THR A 18 -4.03 -6.38 11.86
CA THR A 18 -5.33 -6.75 11.34
C THR A 18 -6.07 -7.44 12.48
N ASP A 19 -7.20 -6.86 12.91
CA ASP A 19 -8.07 -7.51 13.87
C ASP A 19 -8.57 -8.82 13.26
N VAL A 20 -8.31 -9.92 13.94
CA VAL A 20 -8.71 -11.26 13.48
C VAL A 20 -10.17 -11.55 13.85
N GLY A 21 -10.86 -10.64 14.53
CA GLY A 21 -12.30 -10.73 14.83
C GLY A 21 -12.67 -11.91 15.73
N LEU A 22 -11.70 -12.49 16.45
CA LEU A 22 -11.94 -13.66 17.30
C LEU A 22 -12.72 -13.30 18.58
N GLN A 23 -12.79 -12.02 18.93
CA GLN A 23 -13.45 -11.49 20.13
C GLN A 23 -14.93 -11.90 20.18
N ASP A 24 -15.64 -11.87 19.04
CA ASP A 24 -17.07 -12.18 18.97
C ASP A 24 -17.38 -13.69 18.87
N THR A 25 -16.37 -14.52 18.66
CA THR A 25 -16.54 -15.98 18.55
C THR A 25 -16.80 -16.65 19.89
N GLU A 26 -17.48 -17.80 19.92
CA GLU A 26 -17.66 -18.58 21.15
C GLU A 26 -16.31 -18.93 21.81
N PHE A 27 -15.30 -19.23 20.99
CA PHE A 27 -13.94 -19.46 21.45
C PHE A 27 -13.37 -18.22 22.15
N GLY A 28 -13.50 -17.03 21.55
CA GLY A 28 -13.04 -15.78 22.13
C GLY A 28 -13.70 -15.45 23.45
N LYS A 29 -15.03 -15.64 23.55
CA LYS A 29 -15.79 -15.41 24.79
C LYS A 29 -15.40 -16.38 25.90
N LYS A 30 -15.27 -17.68 25.59
CA LYS A 30 -14.89 -18.72 26.55
C LYS A 30 -13.48 -18.49 27.13
N HIS A 31 -12.57 -18.03 26.29
CA HIS A 31 -11.17 -17.80 26.66
C HIS A 31 -10.85 -16.35 27.06
N HIS A 32 -11.87 -15.49 27.21
CA HIS A 32 -11.71 -14.07 27.57
C HIS A 32 -10.70 -13.34 26.67
N ILE A 33 -10.75 -13.64 25.37
CA ILE A 33 -9.87 -13.03 24.39
C ILE A 33 -10.37 -11.63 24.08
N VAL A 34 -9.73 -10.64 24.69
CA VAL A 34 -10.07 -9.22 24.55
C VAL A 34 -9.55 -8.63 23.23
N PHE A 35 -8.51 -9.24 22.65
CA PHE A 35 -7.91 -8.75 21.41
C PHE A 35 -7.08 -9.84 20.75
N THR A 36 -7.22 -10.00 19.44
CA THR A 36 -6.29 -10.80 18.63
C THR A 36 -5.81 -9.96 17.48
N GLU A 37 -4.49 -9.88 17.33
CA GLU A 37 -3.86 -9.28 16.16
C GLU A 37 -3.19 -10.38 15.35
N ARG A 38 -3.43 -10.39 14.04
CA ARG A 38 -2.46 -10.95 13.11
C ARG A 38 -1.53 -9.82 12.72
N GLY A 39 -0.32 -9.85 13.28
CA GLY A 39 0.74 -8.96 12.87
C GLY A 39 1.12 -9.24 11.43
N THR A 40 0.84 -8.31 10.53
CA THR A 40 1.40 -8.30 9.18
C THR A 40 2.62 -7.39 9.20
N SER A 41 3.72 -7.82 8.61
CA SER A 41 4.93 -7.01 8.52
C SER A 41 5.29 -6.81 7.06
N GLY A 42 5.89 -5.67 6.76
CA GLY A 42 6.28 -5.30 5.41
C GLY A 42 7.08 -4.02 5.40
N VAL A 43 6.98 -3.29 4.30
CA VAL A 43 7.64 -2.00 4.13
C VAL A 43 6.64 -0.95 3.68
N GLN A 44 6.83 0.28 4.16
CA GLN A 44 6.19 1.48 3.65
C GLN A 44 7.18 2.22 2.77
N VAL A 45 6.82 2.42 1.51
CA VAL A 45 7.70 3.03 0.50
C VAL A 45 7.10 4.35 0.04
N TYR A 46 7.92 5.39 -0.01
CA TYR A 46 7.55 6.67 -0.59
C TYR A 46 8.12 6.80 -2.01
N LEU A 47 7.27 7.21 -2.95
CA LEU A 47 7.59 7.28 -4.37
C LEU A 47 7.37 8.69 -4.91
N GLU A 48 8.05 9.01 -6.00
CA GLU A 48 7.84 10.23 -6.78
C GLU A 48 7.50 9.81 -8.21
N ILE A 49 6.60 10.56 -8.84
CA ILE A 49 6.24 10.37 -10.25
C ILE A 49 7.11 11.30 -11.08
N ASP A 50 7.90 10.71 -11.97
CA ASP A 50 8.75 11.45 -12.90
C ASP A 50 8.21 11.33 -14.33
N ASN A 51 7.45 12.34 -14.75
CA ASN A 51 6.82 12.38 -16.06
C ASN A 51 7.72 12.90 -17.19
N ARG A 52 9.04 13.09 -16.98
CA ARG A 52 9.92 13.73 -17.98
C ARG A 52 9.91 13.06 -19.36
N LYS A 53 9.65 11.75 -19.41
CA LYS A 53 9.52 10.98 -20.67
C LYS A 53 8.06 10.84 -21.09
N CYS A 54 7.16 10.65 -20.14
CA CYS A 54 5.73 10.52 -20.41
C CYS A 54 5.19 11.77 -21.12
N SER A 55 5.55 12.97 -20.68
CA SER A 55 5.06 14.20 -21.30
C SER A 55 5.56 14.44 -22.73
N THR A 56 6.58 13.70 -23.20
CA THR A 56 7.19 13.89 -24.52
C THR A 56 6.64 12.96 -25.61
N LEU A 57 5.86 11.95 -25.21
CA LEU A 57 5.26 10.99 -26.14
C LEU A 57 3.86 11.47 -26.52
N SER A 58 3.57 11.59 -27.81
CA SER A 58 2.31 12.14 -28.32
C SER A 58 1.08 11.27 -28.04
N SER A 59 1.27 10.02 -27.60
CA SER A 59 0.21 9.03 -27.39
C SER A 59 0.20 8.45 -25.97
N SER A 60 0.79 9.14 -24.99
CA SER A 60 0.81 8.67 -23.60
C SER A 60 -0.12 9.47 -22.71
N GLU A 61 -0.76 8.77 -21.78
CA GLU A 61 -1.52 9.35 -20.68
C GLU A 61 -0.65 9.35 -19.43
N CYS A 62 -0.49 10.52 -18.80
CA CYS A 62 0.37 10.71 -17.63
C CYS A 62 -0.47 11.11 -16.42
N PHE A 63 -0.15 10.58 -15.24
CA PHE A 63 -0.73 11.05 -13.98
C PHE A 63 -0.02 12.33 -13.53
N PHE A 64 -0.76 13.41 -13.27
CA PHE A 64 -0.17 14.68 -12.84
C PHE A 64 -0.16 14.85 -11.32
N SER A 65 -0.82 13.96 -10.60
CA SER A 65 -0.73 13.86 -9.14
C SER A 65 -0.49 12.42 -8.68
N ALA A 66 0.10 12.28 -7.49
CA ALA A 66 0.24 10.98 -6.84
C ALA A 66 -1.12 10.37 -6.47
N GLN A 67 -2.11 11.22 -6.18
CA GLN A 67 -3.49 10.80 -5.87
C GLN A 67 -4.15 10.10 -7.07
N GLU A 68 -4.07 10.68 -8.27
CA GLU A 68 -4.62 10.04 -9.48
C GLU A 68 -3.97 8.67 -9.75
N ALA A 69 -2.65 8.57 -9.59
CA ALA A 69 -1.93 7.31 -9.76
C ALA A 69 -2.33 6.27 -8.70
N ALA A 70 -2.49 6.68 -7.44
CA ALA A 70 -2.93 5.81 -6.36
C ALA A 70 -4.37 5.31 -6.58
N GLU A 71 -5.27 6.18 -7.03
CA GLU A 71 -6.65 5.81 -7.39
C GLU A 71 -6.70 4.83 -8.55
N PHE A 72 -5.88 5.05 -9.59
CA PHE A 72 -5.76 4.12 -10.71
C PHE A 72 -5.27 2.73 -10.25
N LEU A 73 -4.27 2.66 -9.37
CA LEU A 73 -3.78 1.40 -8.81
C LEU A 73 -4.86 0.70 -7.97
N ALA A 74 -5.58 1.44 -7.13
CA ALA A 74 -6.68 0.90 -6.32
C ALA A 74 -7.82 0.35 -7.20
N ALA A 75 -8.22 1.11 -8.24
CA ALA A 75 -9.22 0.69 -9.20
C ALA A 75 -8.77 -0.56 -9.98
N THR A 76 -7.50 -0.60 -10.39
CA THR A 76 -6.91 -1.76 -11.09
C THR A 76 -6.95 -3.00 -10.20
N ALA A 77 -6.54 -2.89 -8.93
CA ALA A 77 -6.58 -3.99 -7.97
C ALA A 77 -8.01 -4.51 -7.69
N SER A 78 -9.03 -3.65 -7.79
CA SER A 78 -10.43 -4.07 -7.60
C SER A 78 -11.02 -4.86 -8.77
N LYS A 79 -10.48 -4.68 -9.98
CA LYS A 79 -11.02 -5.28 -11.21
C LYS A 79 -10.11 -6.34 -11.83
N HIS A 80 -8.80 -6.27 -11.56
CA HIS A 80 -7.76 -7.10 -12.13
C HIS A 80 -6.75 -7.48 -11.05
N SER A 81 -5.99 -8.55 -11.28
CA SER A 81 -4.87 -8.92 -10.42
C SER A 81 -3.64 -8.07 -10.77
N LEU A 82 -3.14 -7.30 -9.80
CA LEU A 82 -1.79 -6.76 -9.87
C LEU A 82 -0.77 -7.91 -9.81
N SER A 83 0.46 -7.67 -10.28
CA SER A 83 1.52 -8.69 -10.21
C SER A 83 1.69 -9.20 -8.76
N PRO A 84 1.73 -10.52 -8.54
CA PRO A 84 1.91 -11.08 -7.21
C PRO A 84 3.33 -10.90 -6.67
N ASP A 85 4.30 -10.52 -7.51
CA ASP A 85 5.71 -10.35 -7.13
C ASP A 85 5.90 -9.23 -6.09
N PHE A 86 4.96 -8.28 -6.06
CA PHE A 86 4.95 -7.17 -5.10
C PHE A 86 3.54 -7.05 -4.49
N PRO A 87 3.26 -7.75 -3.38
CA PRO A 87 1.95 -7.69 -2.73
C PRO A 87 1.73 -6.30 -2.12
N ILE A 88 1.01 -5.45 -2.86
CA ILE A 88 0.64 -4.11 -2.41
C ILE A 88 -0.57 -4.21 -1.48
N PHE A 89 -0.37 -3.91 -0.20
CA PHE A 89 -1.44 -3.90 0.80
C PHE A 89 -2.29 -2.64 0.74
N GLN A 90 -1.67 -1.47 0.54
CA GLN A 90 -2.34 -0.18 0.49
C GLN A 90 -1.55 0.82 -0.36
N VAL A 91 -2.26 1.73 -1.04
CA VAL A 91 -1.70 2.90 -1.74
C VAL A 91 -2.39 4.17 -1.29
N LYS A 92 -1.66 5.29 -1.28
CA LYS A 92 -2.15 6.64 -0.98
C LYS A 92 -1.34 7.65 -1.79
N GLY A 93 -1.98 8.74 -2.24
CA GLY A 93 -1.32 9.83 -2.96
C GLY A 93 -1.18 11.11 -2.16
#